data_AF-H3NXM4-F1
#
_entry.id   AF-H3NXM4-F1
#
_cell.length_a   1.000
_cell.length_b   1.000
_cell.length_c   1.000
_cell.angle_alpha   90.00
_cell.angle_beta   90.00
_cell.angle_gamma   90.00
#
_symmetry.space_group_name_H-M   'P 1'
#
loop_
_entity.id
_entity.type
_entity.pdbx_description
1 polymer ?
#
loop_
_entity_poly.entity_id
_entity_poly.type
_entity_poly.pdbx_seq_one_letter_code
_entity_poly.pdbx_strand_id
1 'polypeptide(L)'
;MLIDYLIGAALAISGMLALLVFGTDIIRMNVEAREHWHAQSAMADFAGRRVIYQTDSLTPGALCEGVEPQWVVAWCQSPQVTSLPNVCAAISPDASRIVMRWGLEGCSGDLALVASRVL
;
A
#
# COMPACT_ATOMS: atom_id res chain seq x y z
N MET A 1 -4.55 -52.31 -10.08
CA MET A 1 -4.44 -52.01 -8.63
C MET A 1 -3.32 -51.03 -8.30
N LEU A 2 -2.03 -51.31 -8.55
CA LEU A 2 -0.95 -50.35 -8.25
C LEU A 2 -1.05 -49.04 -9.07
N ILE A 3 -1.35 -49.16 -10.36
CA ILE A 3 -1.50 -48.01 -11.28
C ILE A 3 -2.71 -47.14 -10.86
N ASP A 4 -3.84 -47.75 -10.50
CA ASP A 4 -5.04 -47.04 -10.05
C ASP A 4 -4.79 -46.27 -8.74
N TYR A 5 -4.02 -46.87 -7.82
CA TYR A 5 -3.58 -46.21 -6.58
C TYR A 5 -2.64 -45.03 -6.86
N LEU A 6 -1.68 -45.19 -7.79
CA LEU A 6 -0.76 -44.13 -8.18
C LEU A 6 -1.48 -42.96 -8.84
N ILE A 7 -2.45 -43.24 -9.71
CA ILE A 7 -3.29 -42.22 -10.36
C ILE A 7 -4.15 -41.50 -9.33
N GLY A 8 -4.79 -42.24 -8.42
CA GLY A 8 -5.59 -41.67 -7.33
C GLY A 8 -4.78 -40.77 -6.39
N ALA A 9 -3.57 -41.20 -6.02
CA ALA A 9 -2.65 -40.40 -5.22
C ALA A 9 -2.17 -39.13 -5.96
N ALA A 10 -1.83 -39.24 -7.24
CA ALA A 10 -1.41 -38.10 -8.05
C ALA A 10 -2.52 -37.05 -8.19
N LEU A 11 -3.77 -37.49 -8.40
CA LEU A 11 -4.95 -36.61 -8.43
C LEU A 11 -5.20 -35.92 -7.09
N ALA A 12 -5.09 -36.65 -5.98
CA ALA A 12 -5.28 -36.07 -4.65
C ALA A 12 -4.21 -35.01 -4.32
N ILE A 13 -2.94 -35.30 -4.62
CA ILE A 13 -1.83 -34.36 -4.41
C ILE A 13 -2.01 -33.12 -5.28
N SER A 14 -2.33 -33.31 -6.57
CA SER A 14 -2.54 -32.19 -7.50
C SER A 14 -3.73 -31.32 -7.08
N GLY A 15 -4.81 -31.93 -6.60
CA GLY A 15 -5.97 -31.22 -6.06
C GLY A 15 -5.64 -30.40 -4.81
N MET A 16 -4.87 -30.96 -3.86
CA MET A 16 -4.44 -30.21 -2.68
C MET A 16 -3.51 -29.05 -3.04
N LEU A 17 -2.58 -29.25 -3.99
CA LEU A 17 -1.70 -28.19 -4.49
C LEU A 17 -2.50 -27.05 -5.16
N ALA A 18 -3.49 -27.40 -5.99
CA ALA A 18 -4.36 -26.40 -6.62
C ALA A 18 -5.12 -25.57 -5.57
N LEU A 19 -5.68 -26.22 -4.55
CA LEU A 19 -6.39 -25.52 -3.47
C LEU A 19 -5.48 -24.60 -2.66
N LEU A 20 -4.23 -25.01 -2.41
CA LEU A 20 -3.24 -24.17 -1.73
C LEU A 20 -2.91 -22.91 -2.54
N VAL A 21 -2.66 -23.07 -3.85
CA VAL A 21 -2.35 -21.95 -4.75
C VAL A 21 -3.52 -20.95 -4.81
N PHE A 22 -4.75 -21.44 -5.04
CA PHE A 22 -5.92 -20.56 -5.07
C PHE A 22 -6.17 -19.88 -3.72
N GLY A 23 -5.94 -20.58 -2.60
CA GLY A 23 -6.03 -20.00 -1.26
C GLY A 23 -5.03 -18.85 -1.05
N THR A 24 -3.77 -19.03 -1.49
CA THR A 24 -2.74 -18.00 -1.37
C THR A 24 -3.04 -16.78 -2.24
N ASP A 25 -3.58 -16.98 -3.44
CA ASP A 25 -3.95 -15.88 -4.33
C ASP A 25 -5.11 -15.05 -3.79
N ILE A 26 -6.11 -15.69 -3.19
CA ILE A 26 -7.23 -14.98 -2.54
C ILE A 26 -6.74 -14.15 -1.36
N ILE A 27 -5.86 -14.70 -0.53
CA ILE A 27 -5.29 -13.95 0.61
C ILE A 27 -4.51 -12.74 0.11
N ARG A 28 -3.66 -12.94 -0.90
CA ARG A 28 -2.87 -11.86 -1.50
C ARG A 28 -3.75 -10.75 -2.07
N MET A 29 -4.79 -11.11 -2.83
CA MET A 29 -5.70 -10.13 -3.43
C MET A 29 -6.47 -9.32 -2.37
N ASN A 30 -6.89 -9.96 -1.27
CA ASN A 30 -7.54 -9.26 -0.16
C ASN A 30 -6.59 -8.31 0.57
N VAL A 31 -5.33 -8.70 0.75
CA VAL A 31 -4.30 -7.84 1.35
C VAL A 31 -4.05 -6.63 0.47
N GLU A 32 -3.80 -6.83 -0.83
CA GLU A 32 -3.55 -5.73 -1.78
C GLU A 32 -4.75 -4.77 -1.87
N ALA A 33 -5.98 -5.29 -1.90
CA ALA A 33 -7.19 -4.46 -1.88
C ALA A 33 -7.33 -3.63 -0.60
N ARG A 34 -7.03 -4.22 0.57
CA ARG A 34 -7.05 -3.53 1.85
C ARG A 34 -6.00 -2.43 1.93
N GLU A 35 -4.77 -2.74 1.52
CA GLU A 35 -3.68 -1.76 1.46
C GLU A 35 -4.04 -0.60 0.52
N HIS A 36 -4.59 -0.89 -0.65
CA HIS A 36 -5.02 0.16 -1.57
C HIS A 36 -6.10 1.06 -0.97
N TRP A 37 -7.06 0.48 -0.24
CA TRP A 37 -8.11 1.24 0.44
C TRP A 37 -7.53 2.14 1.54
N HIS A 38 -6.57 1.64 2.33
CA HIS A 38 -5.87 2.43 3.35
C HIS A 38 -5.08 3.58 2.73
N ALA A 39 -4.37 3.34 1.63
CA ALA A 39 -3.63 4.38 0.92
C ALA A 39 -4.55 5.49 0.40
N GLN A 40 -5.69 5.12 -0.22
CA GLN A 40 -6.68 6.11 -0.68
C GLN A 40 -7.31 6.90 0.47
N SER A 41 -7.62 6.22 1.58
CA SER A 41 -8.15 6.84 2.80
C SER A 41 -7.15 7.84 3.39
N ALA A 42 -5.88 7.44 3.50
CA ALA A 42 -4.79 8.32 3.95
C ALA A 42 -4.64 9.55 3.04
N MET A 43 -4.73 9.39 1.72
CA MET A 43 -4.69 10.53 0.80
C MET A 43 -5.89 11.47 0.94
N ALA A 44 -7.07 10.94 1.27
CA ALA A 44 -8.23 11.75 1.56
C ALA A 44 -8.10 12.54 2.86
N ASP A 45 -7.57 11.90 3.92
CA ASP A 45 -7.26 12.56 5.18
C ASP A 45 -6.22 13.67 4.97
N PHE A 46 -5.16 13.42 4.19
CA PHE A 46 -4.16 14.44 3.86
C PHE A 46 -4.78 15.67 3.19
N ALA A 47 -5.60 15.44 2.15
CA ALA A 47 -6.27 16.52 1.43
C ALA A 47 -7.22 17.30 2.34
N GLY A 48 -7.97 16.60 3.20
CA GLY A 48 -8.85 17.24 4.18
C GLY A 48 -8.09 18.12 5.17
N ARG A 49 -6.99 17.61 5.74
CA ARG A 49 -6.13 18.37 6.66
C ARG A 49 -5.51 19.57 5.98
N ARG A 50 -5.00 19.44 4.75
CA ARG A 50 -4.44 20.57 4.00
C ARG A 50 -5.45 21.72 3.82
N VAL A 51 -6.72 21.41 3.57
CA VAL A 51 -7.79 22.41 3.46
C VAL A 51 -8.11 23.07 4.80
N ILE A 52 -7.82 22.42 5.92
CA ILE A 52 -8.01 23.00 7.27
C ILE A 52 -6.79 23.84 7.66
N TYR A 53 -5.58 23.36 7.38
CA TYR A 53 -4.30 23.95 7.77
C TYR A 53 -3.66 24.78 6.62
N GLN A 54 -4.48 25.49 5.82
CA GLN A 54 -4.10 26.23 4.60
C GLN A 54 -2.93 27.22 4.76
N THR A 55 -2.53 27.52 6.00
CA THR A 55 -1.45 28.43 6.35
C THR A 55 -0.06 27.85 6.14
N ASP A 56 0.08 26.52 6.06
CA ASP A 56 1.39 25.87 5.96
C ASP A 56 1.71 25.55 4.50
N SER A 57 2.57 26.38 3.88
CA SER A 57 3.11 26.07 2.56
C SER A 57 3.99 24.82 2.67
N LEU A 58 3.52 23.72 2.09
CA LEU A 58 4.31 22.48 2.04
C LEU A 58 5.40 22.61 0.98
N THR A 59 6.64 22.35 1.38
CA THR A 59 7.76 22.27 0.45
C THR A 59 7.68 20.98 -0.36
N PRO A 60 7.96 21.03 -1.69
CA PRO A 60 8.17 19.83 -2.48
C PRO A 60 9.26 18.95 -1.87
N GLY A 61 9.11 17.63 -1.98
CA GLY A 61 10.07 16.68 -1.43
C GLY A 61 9.42 15.54 -0.67
N ALA A 62 10.27 14.74 -0.02
CA ALA A 62 9.85 13.66 0.86
C ALA A 62 9.06 14.22 2.05
N LEU A 63 8.07 13.45 2.49
CA LEU A 63 7.31 13.69 3.72
C LEU A 63 7.65 12.61 4.75
N CYS A 64 7.29 12.89 5.99
CA CYS A 64 7.51 12.02 7.15
C CYS A 64 8.97 11.91 7.59
N GLU A 65 9.80 12.92 7.29
CA GLU A 65 11.19 13.03 7.77
C GLU A 65 11.29 13.81 9.11
N GLY A 66 10.19 14.40 9.59
CA GLY A 66 10.11 15.11 10.87
C GLY A 66 10.42 16.61 10.79
N VAL A 67 10.63 17.14 9.57
CA VAL A 67 10.87 18.56 9.29
C VAL A 67 9.57 19.28 8.91
N GLU A 68 8.49 18.52 8.70
CA GLU A 68 7.20 19.01 8.23
C GLU A 68 6.35 19.64 9.34
N PRO A 69 5.30 20.41 8.98
CA PRO A 69 4.31 20.90 9.93
C PRO A 69 3.72 19.79 10.79
N GLN A 70 3.34 20.13 12.03
CA GLN A 70 2.86 19.16 13.02
C GLN A 70 1.68 18.32 12.53
N TRP A 71 0.80 18.89 11.70
CA TRP A 71 -0.34 18.16 11.14
C TRP A 71 0.07 17.09 10.13
N VAL A 72 1.16 17.30 9.39
CA VAL A 72 1.75 16.32 8.47
C VAL A 72 2.38 15.19 9.26
N VAL A 73 3.15 15.51 10.30
CA VAL A 73 3.72 14.51 11.21
C VAL A 73 2.61 13.65 11.83
N ALA A 74 1.52 14.27 12.27
CA ALA A 74 0.35 13.55 12.78
C ALA A 74 -0.36 12.70 11.72
N TRP A 75 -0.34 13.13 10.44
CA TRP A 75 -0.86 12.33 9.34
C TRP A 75 0.04 11.12 9.04
N CYS A 76 1.36 11.29 9.05
CA CYS A 76 2.35 10.21 8.89
C CYS A 76 2.19 9.12 9.97
N GLN A 77 1.81 9.53 11.18
CA GLN A 77 1.55 8.61 12.31
C GLN A 77 0.13 8.05 12.32
N SER A 78 -0.72 8.40 11.34
CA SER A 78 -2.10 7.91 11.31
C SER A 78 -2.15 6.39 11.07
N PRO A 79 -3.19 5.69 11.58
CA PRO A 79 -3.34 4.25 11.36
C PRO A 79 -3.41 3.84 9.88
N GLN A 80 -3.90 4.74 9.02
CA GLN A 80 -4.05 4.48 7.59
C GLN A 80 -2.69 4.49 6.88
N VAL A 81 -1.74 5.30 7.34
CA VAL A 81 -0.37 5.36 6.79
C VAL A 81 0.50 4.26 7.40
N THR A 82 0.47 4.13 8.73
CA THR A 82 1.29 3.16 9.48
C THR A 82 0.91 1.69 9.25
N SER A 83 -0.29 1.42 8.74
CA SER A 83 -0.70 0.05 8.36
C SER A 83 -0.16 -0.40 7.00
N LEU A 84 0.41 0.52 6.21
CA LEU A 84 1.00 0.19 4.92
C LEU A 84 2.47 -0.24 5.08
N PRO A 85 2.91 -1.31 4.39
CA PRO A 85 4.29 -1.75 4.45
C PRO A 85 5.22 -0.78 3.70
N ASN A 86 6.33 -0.38 4.34
CA ASN A 86 7.39 0.46 3.77
C ASN A 86 6.86 1.70 3.01
N VAL A 87 5.96 2.44 3.65
CA VAL A 87 5.34 3.62 3.04
C VAL A 87 6.30 4.79 2.93
N CYS A 88 6.28 5.47 1.79
CA CYS A 88 6.83 6.81 1.63
C CYS A 88 5.82 7.71 0.95
N ALA A 89 5.78 8.96 1.39
CA ALA A 89 4.99 9.99 0.76
C ALA A 89 5.91 11.13 0.33
N ALA A 90 5.57 11.77 -0.79
CA ALA A 90 6.29 12.92 -1.28
C ALA A 90 5.31 13.88 -1.96
N ILE A 91 5.62 15.17 -1.88
CA ILE A 91 4.96 16.18 -2.68
C ILE A 91 5.75 16.35 -3.97
N SER A 92 5.03 16.37 -5.08
CA SER A 92 5.64 16.51 -6.39
C SER A 92 6.44 17.81 -6.53
N PRO A 93 7.41 17.87 -7.47
CA PRO A 93 8.26 19.05 -7.65
C PRO A 93 7.46 20.33 -7.95
N ASP A 94 6.31 20.20 -8.60
CA ASP A 94 5.37 21.27 -8.93
C ASP A 94 4.37 21.60 -7.81
N ALA A 95 4.49 20.97 -6.64
CA ALA A 95 3.61 21.10 -5.47
C ALA A 95 2.11 20.86 -5.74
N SER A 96 1.79 20.26 -6.89
CA SER A 96 0.41 20.07 -7.37
C SER A 96 -0.21 18.77 -6.89
N ARG A 97 0.60 17.78 -6.49
CA ARG A 97 0.12 16.46 -6.09
C ARG A 97 0.95 15.88 -4.96
N ILE A 98 0.29 15.04 -4.16
CA ILE A 98 0.95 14.12 -3.24
C ILE A 98 1.03 12.75 -3.90
N VAL A 99 2.18 12.10 -3.78
CA VAL A 99 2.44 10.75 -4.24
C VAL A 99 2.77 9.91 -3.02
N MET A 100 2.10 8.78 -2.87
CA MET A 100 2.41 7.79 -1.85
C MET A 100 2.80 6.49 -2.54
N ARG A 101 3.88 5.89 -2.05
CA ARG A 101 4.41 4.60 -2.49
C ARG A 101 4.43 3.66 -1.30
N TRP A 102 4.06 2.39 -1.51
CA TRP A 102 4.12 1.36 -0.49
C TRP A 102 4.38 -0.02 -1.12
N GLY A 103 4.67 -1.01 -0.29
CA GLY A 103 4.85 -2.40 -0.71
C GLY A 103 6.17 -3.01 -0.24
N LEU A 104 6.43 -4.24 -0.69
CA LEU A 104 7.60 -5.01 -0.25
C LEU A 104 8.93 -4.37 -0.67
N GLU A 105 9.01 -3.81 -1.87
CA GLU A 105 10.21 -3.10 -2.35
C GLU A 105 10.32 -1.66 -1.81
N GLY A 106 9.33 -1.24 -1.02
CA GLY A 106 9.29 0.07 -0.37
C GLY A 106 9.41 1.24 -1.34
N CYS A 107 10.17 2.24 -0.94
CA CYS A 107 10.19 3.55 -1.58
C CYS A 107 11.14 3.64 -2.79
N SER A 108 11.98 2.62 -2.97
CA SER A 108 13.03 2.56 -4.00
C SER A 108 12.75 1.55 -5.12
N GLY A 109 11.68 0.77 -4.99
CA GLY A 109 11.34 -0.30 -5.94
C GLY A 109 10.51 0.15 -7.13
N ASP A 110 10.78 -0.44 -8.29
CA ASP A 110 9.95 -0.30 -9.50
C ASP A 110 8.60 -1.02 -9.34
N LEU A 111 8.49 -2.01 -8.45
CA LEU A 111 7.25 -2.73 -8.15
C LEU A 111 6.47 -2.15 -6.96
N ALA A 112 6.81 -0.95 -6.50
CA ALA A 112 6.05 -0.27 -5.46
C ALA A 112 4.63 0.05 -5.95
N LEU A 113 3.63 -0.20 -5.12
CA LEU A 113 2.28 0.26 -5.36
C LEU A 113 2.24 1.77 -5.15
N VAL A 114 1.50 2.47 -6.01
CA VAL A 114 1.46 3.93 -6.03
C VAL A 114 0.02 4.42 -5.97
N ALA A 115 -0.19 5.45 -5.16
CA ALA A 115 -1.38 6.28 -5.18
C ALA A 115 -0.91 7.73 -5.37
N SER A 116 -1.73 8.54 -6.02
CA SER A 116 -1.47 9.97 -6.15
C SER A 116 -2.78 10.74 -6.09
N ARG A 117 -2.71 11.95 -5.53
CA ARG A 117 -3.87 12.84 -5.44
C ARG A 117 -3.44 14.28 -5.67
N VAL A 118 -4.26 15.00 -6.44
CA VAL A 118 -4.10 16.45 -6.65
C VAL A 118 -4.40 17.18 -5.35
N LEU A 119 -3.56 18.15 -5.02
CA LEU A 119 -3.54 18.90 -3.77
C LEU A 119 -4.25 20.25 -3.83
#